data_AF-A0A7C1RL75-F1
#
_entry.id   AF-A0A7C1RL75-F1
#
_cell.length_a   1.000
_cell.length_b   1.000
_cell.length_c   1.000
_cell.angle_alpha   90.00
_cell.angle_beta   90.00
_cell.angle_gamma   90.00
#
_symmetry.space_group_name_H-M   'P 1'
#
loop_
_entity.id
_entity.type
_entity.pdbx_description
1 polymer ?
#
loop_
_entity_poly.entity_id
_entity_poly.type
_entity_poly.pdbx_seq_one_letter_code
_entity_poly.pdbx_strand_id
1 'polypeptide(L)'
;MLVRVLEIAPSSGNFHFDGGEPQAFIEVDWFRDEQPSEPDSPGMMESEEGRAQIADFVKGKRYYDPAKAYLILHPGHSFTINY
;
A
#
# COMPACT_ATOMS: atom_id res chain seq x y z
N MET A 1 0.62 -11.28 8.75
CA MET A 1 -0.54 -10.33 8.84
C MET A 1 -1.03 -9.98 7.43
N LEU A 2 -2.24 -9.45 7.24
CA LEU A 2 -2.71 -9.01 5.91
C LEU A 2 -2.21 -7.62 5.54
N VAL A 3 -1.75 -7.46 4.31
CA VAL A 3 -1.43 -6.19 3.65
C VAL A 3 -2.42 -5.97 2.53
N ARG A 4 -3.00 -4.78 2.47
CA ARG A 4 -3.94 -4.38 1.42
C ARG A 4 -3.28 -3.37 0.50
N VAL A 5 -3.54 -3.48 -0.79
CA VAL A 5 -3.14 -2.52 -1.82
C VAL A 5 -4.39 -1.79 -2.29
N LEU A 6 -4.40 -0.48 -2.07
CA LEU A 6 -5.50 0.39 -2.41
C LEU A 6 -5.06 1.37 -3.50
N GLU A 7 -5.81 1.50 -4.59
CA GLU A 7 -5.65 2.62 -5.52
C GLU A 7 -6.20 3.90 -4.88
N ILE A 8 -5.40 4.96 -4.90
CA ILE A 8 -5.78 6.30 -4.42
C ILE A 8 -6.38 7.03 -5.62
N ALA A 9 -7.65 7.41 -5.53
CA ALA A 9 -8.24 8.21 -6.61
C ALA A 9 -7.59 9.59 -6.66
N PRO A 10 -7.53 10.24 -7.84
CA PRO A 10 -7.03 11.60 -7.97
C PRO A 10 -7.73 12.54 -6.98
N SER A 11 -6.95 13.39 -6.32
CA SER A 11 -7.51 14.41 -5.44
C SER A 11 -8.46 15.29 -6.23
N SER A 12 -9.69 15.43 -5.74
CA SER A 12 -10.69 16.36 -6.29
C SER A 12 -10.37 17.83 -5.96
N GLY A 13 -9.38 18.08 -5.09
CA GLY A 13 -9.07 19.41 -4.55
C GLY A 13 -9.96 19.84 -3.38
N ASN A 14 -10.98 19.06 -3.03
CA ASN A 14 -11.76 19.26 -1.82
C ASN A 14 -11.00 18.72 -0.60
N PHE A 15 -11.06 19.41 0.53
CA PHE A 15 -10.56 18.85 1.79
C PHE A 15 -11.34 17.58 2.10
N HIS A 16 -10.68 16.51 2.53
CA HIS A 16 -11.27 15.18 2.74
C HIS A 16 -11.39 14.81 4.24
N PHE A 17 -10.99 15.72 5.13
CA PHE A 17 -11.10 15.59 6.58
C PHE A 17 -11.85 16.82 7.15
N ASP A 18 -12.65 16.61 8.20
CA ASP A 18 -13.41 17.66 8.91
C ASP A 18 -14.44 18.43 8.04
N GLY A 19 -15.44 17.71 7.50
CA GLY A 19 -16.50 18.30 6.66
C GLY A 19 -16.30 18.15 5.15
N GLY A 20 -15.24 17.43 4.77
CA GLY A 20 -14.90 17.06 3.40
C GLY A 20 -15.74 15.96 2.74
N GLU A 21 -15.61 15.81 1.43
CA GLU A 21 -16.17 14.64 0.73
C GLU A 21 -15.34 13.39 1.06
N PRO A 22 -15.97 12.24 1.38
CA PRO A 22 -15.23 11.03 1.69
C PRO A 22 -14.46 10.51 0.47
N GLN A 23 -13.16 10.27 0.65
CA GLN A 23 -12.34 9.63 -0.37
C GLN A 23 -12.63 8.12 -0.41
N ALA A 24 -13.14 7.64 -1.54
CA ALA A 24 -13.26 6.22 -1.80
C ALA A 24 -11.93 5.66 -2.32
N PHE A 25 -11.46 4.58 -1.71
CA PHE A 25 -10.31 3.81 -2.18
C PHE A 25 -10.79 2.55 -2.88
N ILE A 26 -10.07 2.11 -3.91
CA ILE A 26 -10.37 0.87 -4.62
C ILE A 26 -9.38 -0.19 -4.16
N GLU A 27 -9.85 -1.25 -3.53
CA GLU A 27 -8.99 -2.40 -3.22
C GLU A 27 -8.67 -3.16 -4.51
N VAL A 28 -7.38 -3.28 -4.82
CA VAL A 28 -6.91 -3.91 -6.07
C VAL A 28 -6.11 -5.18 -5.83
N ASP A 29 -5.54 -5.37 -4.64
CA ASP A 29 -4.85 -6.60 -4.25
C ASP A 29 -4.71 -6.71 -2.72
N TRP A 30 -4.41 -7.91 -2.25
CA TRP A 30 -4.01 -8.15 -0.87
C TRP A 30 -3.08 -9.36 -0.79
N PHE A 31 -2.14 -9.30 0.14
CA PHE A 31 -1.21 -10.40 0.38
C PHE A 31 -0.90 -10.52 1.87
N ARG A 32 -0.30 -11.63 2.26
CA ARG A 32 0.16 -11.81 3.63
C ARG A 32 1.60 -11.31 3.76
N ASP A 33 1.83 -10.42 4.70
CA ASP A 33 3.16 -10.11 5.23
C ASP A 33 3.56 -11.24 6.18
N GLU A 34 3.87 -12.39 5.60
CA GLU A 34 4.28 -13.63 6.27
C GLU A 34 5.62 -14.15 5.72
N GLN A 35 6.34 -13.39 4.91
CA GLN A 35 7.70 -13.78 4.54
C GLN A 35 8.70 -13.26 5.56
N PRO A 36 9.01 -14.11 6.53
CA PRO A 36 10.39 -14.43 6.78
C PRO A 36 10.60 -15.93 6.60
N SER A 37 11.64 -16.28 5.83
CA SER A 37 12.13 -17.66 5.71
C SER A 37 12.69 -18.22 7.03
N GLU A 38 12.82 -17.39 8.07
CA GLU A 38 13.35 -17.74 9.38
C GLU A 38 12.38 -17.37 10.51
N PRO A 39 12.28 -18.19 11.57
CA PRO A 39 11.27 -18.05 12.63
C PRO A 39 11.34 -16.74 13.45
N ASP A 40 12.46 -16.00 13.38
CA ASP A 40 12.70 -14.77 14.16
C ASP A 40 12.95 -13.51 13.31
N SER A 41 12.79 -13.61 11.99
CA SER A 41 12.97 -12.44 11.12
C SER A 41 11.70 -11.56 11.11
N PRO A 42 11.84 -10.22 11.19
CA PRO A 42 10.70 -9.31 11.13
C PRO A 42 9.99 -9.39 9.76
N GLY A 43 8.69 -9.06 9.73
CA GLY A 43 7.93 -8.97 8.47
C GLY A 43 8.50 -7.92 7.53
N MET A 44 8.29 -8.07 6.21
CA MET A 44 8.83 -7.14 5.21
C MET A 44 8.31 -5.71 5.40
N MET A 45 7.11 -5.53 6.00
CA MET A 45 6.58 -4.19 6.27
C MET A 45 7.34 -3.44 7.38
N GLU A 46 8.07 -4.13 8.24
CA GLU A 46 8.74 -3.51 9.39
C GLU A 46 10.04 -2.79 8.99
N SER A 47 10.75 -3.29 7.98
CA SER A 47 12.02 -2.71 7.50
C SER A 47 11.82 -1.77 6.30
N GLU A 48 12.74 -0.82 6.13
CA GLU A 48 12.73 0.06 4.95
C GLU A 48 13.02 -0.72 3.66
N GLU A 49 13.97 -1.66 3.72
CA GLU A 49 14.31 -2.53 2.60
C GLU A 49 13.13 -3.42 2.19
N GLY A 50 12.43 -4.01 3.15
CA GLY A 50 11.25 -4.83 2.87
C GLY A 50 10.09 -4.01 2.28
N ARG A 51 9.87 -2.78 2.75
CA ARG A 51 8.90 -1.86 2.11
C ARG A 51 9.28 -1.53 0.67
N ALA A 52 10.56 -1.35 0.36
CA ALA A 52 11.04 -1.15 -1.01
C ALA A 52 10.81 -2.40 -1.89
N GLN A 53 11.10 -3.59 -1.37
CA GLN A 53 10.83 -4.86 -2.06
C GLN A 53 9.33 -5.04 -2.34
N ILE A 54 8.47 -4.71 -1.38
CA ILE A 54 7.01 -4.72 -1.58
C ILE A 54 6.59 -3.73 -2.66
N ALA A 55 7.18 -2.52 -2.68
CA ALA A 55 6.88 -1.54 -3.71
C ALA A 55 7.21 -2.07 -5.11
N ASP A 56 8.38 -2.70 -5.28
CA ASP A 56 8.79 -3.27 -6.56
C ASP A 56 7.96 -4.50 -6.95
N PHE A 57 7.56 -5.31 -5.97
CA PHE A 57 6.60 -6.39 -6.18
C PHE A 57 5.25 -5.87 -6.70
N VAL A 58 4.71 -4.80 -6.11
CA VAL A 58 3.44 -4.18 -6.55
C VAL A 58 3.59 -3.56 -7.94
N LYS A 59 4.70 -2.89 -8.24
CA LYS A 59 4.99 -2.34 -9.59
C LYS A 59 5.03 -3.41 -10.67
N GLY A 60 5.35 -4.66 -10.33
CA GLY A 60 5.34 -5.80 -11.26
C GLY A 60 3.96 -6.41 -11.52
N LYS A 61 2.90 -5.94 -10.84
CA LYS A 61 1.54 -6.51 -10.97
C LYS A 61 0.81 -5.97 -12.19
N ARG A 62 -0.12 -6.78 -12.72
CA ARG A 62 -0.92 -6.42 -13.91
C ARG A 62 -1.88 -5.24 -13.69
N TYR A 63 -2.33 -5.02 -12.47
CA TYR A 63 -3.25 -3.92 -12.14
C TYR A 63 -2.52 -2.59 -11.90
N TYR A 64 -1.19 -2.62 -11.80
CA TYR A 64 -0.41 -1.44 -11.48
C TYR A 64 -0.30 -0.51 -12.70
N ASP A 65 -0.62 0.75 -12.49
CA ASP A 65 -0.53 1.83 -13.45
C ASP A 65 0.40 2.92 -12.88
N PRO A 66 1.56 3.19 -13.51
CA PRO A 66 2.50 4.19 -13.01
C PRO A 66 1.95 5.63 -13.00
N ALA A 67 0.83 5.90 -13.70
CA ALA A 67 0.14 7.19 -13.65
C ALA A 67 -0.77 7.34 -12.42
N LYS A 68 -0.91 6.31 -11.60
CA LYS A 68 -1.76 6.29 -10.41
C LYS A 68 -0.94 6.12 -9.13
N ALA A 69 -1.53 6.59 -8.03
CA ALA A 69 -0.97 6.41 -6.69
C ALA A 69 -1.62 5.22 -5.97
N TYR A 70 -0.84 4.52 -5.17
CA TYR A 70 -1.30 3.35 -4.41
C TYR A 70 -0.93 3.49 -2.94
N LEU A 71 -1.85 3.15 -2.04
CA LEU A 71 -1.65 3.05 -0.61
C LEU A 71 -1.49 1.57 -0.23
N ILE A 72 -0.37 1.25 0.40
CA ILE A 72 -0.09 -0.05 0.99
C ILE A 72 -0.41 0.04 2.47
N LEU A 73 -1.40 -0.75 2.91
CA LEU A 73 -1.96 -0.66 4.26
C LEU A 73 -1.72 -1.95 5.05
N HIS A 74 -1.05 -1.81 6.19
CA HIS A 74 -0.86 -2.82 7.22
C HIS A 74 -1.26 -2.23 8.59
N PRO A 75 -1.71 -3.03 9.58
CA PRO A 75 -2.19 -2.50 10.85
C PRO A 75 -1.18 -1.65 11.64
N GLY A 76 0.12 -1.94 11.51
CA GLY A 76 1.19 -1.18 12.17
C GLY A 76 1.93 -0.19 11.25
N HIS A 77 1.78 -0.31 9.94
CA HIS A 77 2.60 0.41 8.97
C HIS A 77 1.81 0.73 7.70
N SER A 78 2.09 1.86 7.07
CA SER A 78 1.54 2.18 5.77
C SER A 78 2.51 3.03 4.97
N PHE A 79 2.51 2.88 3.66
CA PHE A 79 3.27 3.74 2.76
C PHE A 79 2.57 3.87 1.40
N THR A 80 2.97 4.87 0.62
CA THR A 80 2.42 5.13 -0.71
C THR A 80 3.44 4.89 -1.81
N ILE A 81 2.96 4.51 -2.99
CA ILE A 81 3.74 4.40 -4.22
C ILE A 81 3.19 5.46 -5.19
N ASN A 82 4.08 6.23 -5.84
CA ASN A 82 3.77 7.31 -6.79
C ASN A 82 2.89 8.46 -6.26
N TYR A 83 3.17 8.93 -5.04
CA TYR A 83 2.54 10.13 -4.49
C TYR A 83 3.47 11.34 -4.62
#